data_AF-A0AAC9WU40-F1
#
_entry.id   AF-A0AAC9WU40-F1
#
_cell.length_a   1.000
_cell.length_b   1.000
_cell.length_c   1.000
_cell.angle_alpha   90.00
_cell.angle_beta   90.00
_cell.angle_gamma   90.00
#
_symmetry.space_group_name_H-M   'P 1'
#
loop_
_entity.id
_entity.type
_entity.pdbx_description
1 polymer ?
#
loop_
_entity_poly.entity_id
_entity_poly.type
_entity_poly.pdbx_seq_one_letter_code
_entity_poly.pdbx_strand_id
1 'polypeptide(L)'
;MAAKEKFKFKIENENYDWDNRFITGAEVRGVGPGIPDSMDLYVKRPGQPGQLVGHEDPIDLLPPGIEKFYAQDASSEAGIE
;
A
#
# COMPACT_ATOMS: atom_id res chain seq x y z
N MET A 1 -4.46 -26.79 13.66
CA MET A 1 -3.97 -25.44 14.02
C MET A 1 -3.86 -24.67 12.72
N ALA A 2 -4.78 -23.76 12.43
CA ALA A 2 -4.74 -23.00 11.19
C ALA A 2 -3.54 -22.04 11.28
N ALA A 3 -2.58 -22.17 10.35
CA ALA A 3 -1.53 -21.18 10.21
C ALA A 3 -2.22 -19.83 9.95
N LYS A 4 -2.01 -18.88 10.84
CA LYS A 4 -2.48 -17.51 10.68
C LYS A 4 -1.58 -16.91 9.62
N GLU A 5 -1.86 -17.19 8.35
CA GLU A 5 -1.08 -16.72 7.21
C GLU A 5 -1.15 -15.19 7.22
N LYS A 6 -0.06 -14.57 7.68
CA LYS A 6 0.07 -13.10 7.66
C LYS A 6 0.41 -12.68 6.24
N PHE A 7 -0.35 -11.73 5.74
CA PHE A 7 -0.13 -11.14 4.43
C PHE A 7 1.06 -10.19 4.51
N LYS A 8 1.99 -10.32 3.58
CA LYS A 8 3.18 -9.49 3.53
C LYS A 8 3.03 -8.47 2.43
N PHE A 9 3.20 -7.20 2.77
CA PHE A 9 3.20 -6.10 1.82
C PHE A 9 4.42 -5.22 2.04
N LYS A 10 4.70 -4.35 1.06
CA LYS A 10 5.78 -3.37 1.17
C LYS A 10 5.20 -1.97 1.11
N ILE A 11 5.58 -1.10 2.04
CA ILE A 11 5.34 0.34 1.94
C ILE A 11 6.71 0.99 1.71
N GLU A 12 6.85 1.71 0.60
CA GLU A 12 8.10 2.32 0.13
C GLU A 12 9.23 1.29 -0.04
N ASN A 13 10.00 1.04 1.02
CA ASN A 13 11.08 0.05 1.08
C ASN A 13 11.02 -0.86 2.32
N GLU A 14 9.98 -0.73 3.15
CA GLU A 14 9.83 -1.48 4.38
C GLU A 14 8.77 -2.59 4.23
N ASN A 15 9.03 -3.73 4.87
CA ASN A 15 8.17 -4.92 4.82
C ASN A 15 7.26 -4.95 6.03
N TYR A 16 5.95 -5.08 5.80
CA TYR A 16 4.95 -5.15 6.85
C TYR A 16 4.15 -6.45 6.77
N ASP A 17 3.77 -6.97 7.93
CA ASP A 17 2.91 -8.13 8.09
C ASP A 17 1.50 -7.69 8.50
N TRP A 18 0.48 -8.13 7.76
CA TRP A 18 -0.92 -7.84 7.99
C TRP A 18 -1.70 -9.11 8.34
N ASP A 19 -2.62 -9.02 9.28
CA ASP A 19 -3.41 -10.18 9.73
C ASP A 19 -4.62 -10.48 8.83
N ASN A 20 -4.99 -9.56 7.94
CA ASN A 20 -6.17 -9.70 7.07
C ASN A 20 -5.78 -9.76 5.58
N ARG A 21 -6.64 -10.36 4.76
CA ARG A 21 -6.42 -10.43 3.30
C ARG A 21 -6.53 -9.07 2.64
N PHE A 22 -7.48 -8.28 3.13
CA PHE A 22 -7.74 -6.94 2.65
C PHE A 22 -7.16 -5.94 3.65
N ILE A 23 -6.52 -4.93 3.12
CA ILE A 23 -6.13 -3.74 3.87
C ILE A 23 -6.83 -2.55 3.22
N THR A 24 -7.12 -1.50 3.98
CA THR A 24 -7.66 -0.25 3.41
C THR A 24 -6.56 0.81 3.34
N GLY A 25 -6.74 1.82 2.49
CA GLY A 25 -5.80 2.93 2.46
C GLY A 25 -5.59 3.57 3.82
N ALA A 26 -6.67 3.76 4.59
CA ALA A 26 -6.60 4.30 5.96
C ALA A 26 -5.71 3.43 6.88
N GLU A 27 -5.82 2.11 6.76
CA GLU A 27 -4.98 1.19 7.53
C GLU A 27 -3.53 1.18 7.06
N VAL A 28 -3.26 1.20 5.75
CA VAL A 28 -1.88 1.33 5.22
C VAL A 28 -1.22 2.60 5.77
N ARG A 29 -1.95 3.73 5.76
CA ARG A 29 -1.48 5.01 6.30
C ARG A 29 -1.21 4.93 7.81
N GLY A 30 -2.00 4.15 8.56
CA GLY A 30 -1.85 3.97 10.01
C GLY A 30 -0.82 2.93 10.44
N VAL A 31 -0.51 1.93 9.61
CA VAL A 31 0.49 0.88 9.89
C VAL A 31 1.91 1.36 9.60
N GLY A 32 2.07 2.16 8.55
CA GLY A 32 3.35 2.73 8.14
C GLY A 32 3.73 4.01 8.90
N PRO A 33 4.59 4.87 8.32
CA PRO A 33 5.11 6.07 8.99
C PRO A 33 4.07 7.19 9.23
N GLY A 34 2.79 6.97 8.91
CA GLY A 34 1.77 8.02 8.95
C GLY A 34 1.84 8.89 7.70
N ILE A 35 1.23 8.43 6.61
CA ILE A 35 1.13 9.23 5.39
C ILE A 35 0.03 10.27 5.61
N PRO A 36 0.32 11.57 5.49
CA PRO A 36 -0.69 12.61 5.68
C PRO A 36 -1.77 12.54 4.60
N ASP A 37 -2.98 13.00 4.93
CA ASP A 37 -4.11 13.03 3.98
C ASP A 37 -3.86 13.90 2.74
N SER A 38 -2.86 14.79 2.81
CA SER A 38 -2.39 15.59 1.67
C SER A 38 -1.57 14.80 0.64
N MET A 39 -1.14 13.58 0.96
CA MET A 39 -0.41 12.69 0.07
C MET A 39 -1.34 11.61 -0.50
N ASP A 40 -1.17 11.33 -1.78
CA ASP A 40 -1.89 10.26 -2.45
C ASP A 40 -1.17 8.93 -2.21
N LEU A 41 -1.93 7.93 -1.77
CA LEU A 41 -1.42 6.57 -1.60
C LEU A 41 -1.65 5.80 -2.89
N TYR A 42 -0.59 5.20 -3.42
CA TYR A 42 -0.67 4.35 -4.61
C TYR A 42 -0.23 2.94 -4.30
N VAL A 43 -0.89 1.97 -4.94
CA VAL A 43 -0.48 0.57 -4.96
C VAL A 43 0.02 0.19 -6.35
N LYS A 44 1.25 -0.34 -6.42
CA LYS A 44 1.85 -0.88 -7.64
C LYS A 44 1.82 -2.39 -7.61
N ARG A 45 1.16 -2.98 -8.61
CA ARG A 45 1.14 -4.42 -8.89
C ARG A 45 1.90 -4.73 -10.18
N PRO A 46 2.54 -5.90 -10.31
CA PRO A 46 3.25 -6.29 -11.52
C PRO A 46 2.26 -6.39 -12.67
N GLY A 47 2.61 -5.77 -13.79
CA GLY A 47 1.74 -5.71 -14.97
C GLY A 47 0.58 -4.72 -14.86
N GLN A 48 0.44 -3.98 -13.76
CA GLN A 48 -0.53 -2.89 -13.63
C GLN A 48 0.16 -1.56 -13.30
N PRO A 49 -0.36 -0.43 -13.81
CA PRO A 49 0.08 0.88 -13.37
C PRO A 49 -0.22 1.09 -11.88
N GLY A 50 0.46 2.06 -11.25
CA GLY A 50 0.16 2.46 -9.88
C GLY A 50 -1.29 2.93 -9.77
N GLN A 51 -2.08 2.28 -8.93
CA GLN A 51 -3.48 2.61 -8.72
C GLN A 51 -3.64 3.44 -7.45
N LEU A 52 -4.40 4.53 -7.55
CA LEU A 52 -4.72 5.36 -6.41
C LEU A 52 -5.59 4.57 -5.42
N VAL A 53 -5.22 4.62 -4.15
CA VAL A 53 -5.89 3.96 -3.04
C VAL A 53 -6.53 5.01 -2.16
N GLY A 54 -7.86 4.99 -2.09
CA GLY A 54 -8.62 5.83 -1.17
C GLY A 54 -8.59 5.30 0.27
N HIS A 55 -9.02 6.13 1.22
CA HIS A 55 -9.10 5.76 2.64
C HIS A 55 -9.91 4.48 2.89
N GLU A 56 -11.07 4.38 2.25
CA GLU A 56 -12.01 3.26 2.39
C GLU A 56 -11.87 2.24 1.25
N ASP A 57 -10.87 2.39 0.38
CA ASP A 57 -10.65 1.50 -0.76
C ASP A 57 -10.00 0.19 -0.27
N PRO A 58 -10.66 -0.97 -0.42
CA PRO A 58 -10.13 -2.24 0.02
C PRO A 58 -9.13 -2.79 -1.01
N ILE A 59 -7.86 -2.91 -0.61
CA ILE A 59 -6.80 -3.50 -1.43
C ILE A 59 -6.62 -4.97 -1.07
N ASP A 60 -6.65 -5.83 -2.08
CA ASP A 60 -6.34 -7.26 -1.94
C ASP A 60 -4.83 -7.45 -1.86
N LEU A 61 -4.33 -8.06 -0.77
CA LEU A 61 -2.92 -8.39 -0.55
C LEU A 61 -2.51 -9.75 -1.15
N LEU A 62 -3.34 -10.28 -2.06
CA LEU A 62 -3.10 -11.54 -2.76
C LEU A 62 -2.76 -11.24 -4.23
N PRO A 63 -1.62 -11.75 -4.73
CA PRO A 63 -0.68 -12.67 -4.08
C PRO A 63 0.27 -11.99 -3.07
N PRO A 64 0.60 -12.63 -1.93
CA PRO A 64 1.45 -12.02 -0.91
C PRO A 64 2.85 -11.69 -1.46
N GLY A 65 3.36 -10.51 -1.08
CA GLY A 65 4.72 -10.05 -1.38
C GLY A 65 4.89 -9.33 -2.72
N ILE A 66 3.81 -9.09 -3.44
CA ILE A 66 3.83 -8.48 -4.76
C ILE A 66 3.43 -6.99 -4.71
N GLU A 67 2.49 -6.63 -3.83
CA GLU A 67 2.03 -5.26 -3.68
C GLU A 67 3.11 -4.36 -3.06
N LYS A 68 3.41 -3.27 -3.78
CA LYS A 68 4.22 -2.17 -3.28
C LYS A 68 3.35 -0.93 -3.15
N PHE A 69 3.13 -0.50 -1.92
CA PHE A 69 2.50 0.76 -1.59
C PHE A 69 3.55 1.86 -1.56
N TYR A 70 3.20 3.04 -2.03
CA TYR A 70 4.05 4.22 -1.94
C TYR A 70 3.17 5.46 -1.81
N ALA A 71 3.55 6.36 -0.93
CA ALA A 71 2.99 7.70 -0.89
C ALA A 71 3.67 8.53 -1.97
N GLN A 72 2.88 9.34 -2.67
CA GLN A 72 3.41 10.37 -3.53
C GLN A 72 2.67 11.66 -3.18
N ASP A 73 3.40 12.75 -3.03
CA ASP A 73 2.77 14.04 -2.84
C ASP A 73 1.97 14.39 -4.09
N ALA A 74 0.72 14.81 -3.88
CA ALA A 74 -0.19 15.23 -4.94
C ALA A 74 0.37 16.39 -5.79
N SER A 75 1.45 17.03 -5.32
CA SER A 75 2.11 18.17 -5.94
C SER A 75 3.41 17.82 -6.66
N SER A 76 3.90 16.58 -6.60
CA SER A 76 5.08 16.15 -7.37
C SER A 76 4.64 15.76 -8.77
N GLU A 77 4.64 16.76 -9.65
CA GLU A 77 4.99 16.57 -11.04
C GLU A 77 6.29 15.73 -11.08
N ALA A 78 6.15 14.44 -11.41
CA ALA A 78 7.27 13.52 -11.54
C ALA A 78 8.40 14.18 -12.33
N GLY A 79 9.58 14.24 -11.70
CA GLY A 79 10.75 14.97 -12.19
C GLY A 79 11.01 14.79 -13.68
N ILE A 80 10.94 15.90 -14.40
CA ILE A 80 11.80 16.17 -15.55
C ILE A 80 13.16 16.63 -14.99
N GLU A 81 14.10 15.71 -14.81
CA GLU A 81 15.54 16.03 -14.76
C GLU A 81 16.26 15.35 -15.92
#